data_AF-A0A3M1SJX7-F1
#
_entry.id   AF-A0A3M1SJX7-F1
#
_cell.length_a   1.000
_cell.length_b   1.000
_cell.length_c   1.000
_cell.angle_alpha   90.00
_cell.angle_beta   90.00
_cell.angle_gamma   90.00
#
_symmetry.space_group_name_H-M   'P 1'
#
loop_
_entity.id
_entity.type
_entity.pdbx_description
1 polymer ?
#
loop_
_entity_poly.entity_id
_entity_poly.type
_entity_poly.pdbx_seq_one_letter_code
_entity_poly.pdbx_strand_id
1 'polypeptide(L)' 'SGNIVLADEVLTPDSSRFWSTSEYKVGISPPSFDKQFVRNYLESIGWDKKTPAPELPPDIVQATTERYLKAYEILTRV' A
#
# COMPACT_ATOMS: atom_id res chain seq x y z
N SER A 1 32.91 -11.45 -16.85
CA SER A 1 32.27 -10.76 -15.70
C SER A 1 30.95 -10.18 -16.17
N GLY A 2 29.88 -10.31 -15.38
CA GLY A 2 28.56 -9.78 -15.72
C GLY A 2 28.23 -8.51 -14.94
N ASN A 3 27.44 -7.61 -15.54
CA ASN A 3 26.91 -6.43 -14.86
C ASN A 3 25.58 -6.79 -14.17
N ILE A 4 25.33 -6.21 -13.00
CA ILE A 4 24.02 -6.31 -12.32
C ILE A 4 23.03 -5.42 -13.09
N VAL A 5 21.83 -5.94 -13.32
CA VAL A 5 20.72 -5.23 -13.98
C VAL A 5 19.50 -5.29 -13.07
N LEU A 6 18.84 -4.15 -12.90
CA LEU A 6 17.58 -4.04 -12.17
C LEU A 6 16.43 -4.56 -13.04
N ALA A 7 15.54 -5.36 -12.44
CA ALA A 7 14.36 -5.93 -13.09
C ALA A 7 13.13 -5.70 -12.18
N ASP A 8 11.98 -6.23 -12.60
CA ASP A 8 10.69 -6.11 -11.91
C ASP A 8 10.23 -4.63 -11.75
N GLU A 9 9.20 -4.40 -10.95
CA GLU A 9 8.78 -3.07 -10.52
C GLU A 9 9.70 -2.47 -9.45
N VAL A 10 9.80 -1.14 -9.47
CA VAL A 10 10.75 -0.40 -8.64
C VAL A 10 10.05 0.80 -8.06
N LEU A 11 10.11 0.95 -6.73
CA LEU A 11 9.58 2.11 -6.01
C LEU A 11 8.08 2.36 -6.28
N THR A 12 7.31 1.28 -6.34
CA THR A 12 5.83 1.31 -6.38
C THR A 12 5.27 1.06 -4.98
N PRO A 13 3.99 1.41 -4.70
CA PRO A 13 3.35 1.05 -3.41
C PRO A 13 3.22 -0.47 -3.19
N ASP A 14 3.44 -1.27 -4.23
CA ASP A 14 3.42 -2.74 -4.15
C ASP A 14 4.77 -3.30 -3.71
N SER A 15 5.86 -2.72 -4.22
CA SER A 15 7.25 -3.10 -3.92
C SER A 15 7.86 -2.34 -2.74
N SER A 16 7.22 -1.26 -2.26
CA SER A 16 7.75 -0.35 -1.26
C SER A 16 6.69 0.09 -0.25
N ARG A 17 7.12 0.39 0.98
CA ARG A 17 6.28 1.05 1.99
C ARG A 17 6.48 2.55 1.92
N PHE A 18 5.41 3.28 1.66
CA PHE A 18 5.43 4.75 1.65
C PHE A 18 4.71 5.31 2.87
N TRP A 19 5.43 6.13 3.63
CA TRP A 19 4.93 6.79 4.83
C TRP A 19 4.98 8.31 4.67
N SER A 20 3.95 8.96 5.18
CA SER A 20 3.85 10.42 5.25
C SER A 20 4.88 10.97 6.23
N THR A 21 5.76 11.85 5.77
CA THR A 21 6.80 12.47 6.61
C THR A 21 6.21 13.39 7.68
N SER A 22 5.06 14.01 7.42
CA SER A 22 4.36 14.88 8.38
C SER A 22 3.63 14.12 9.48
N GLU A 23 3.27 12.85 9.24
CA GLU A 23 2.49 12.04 10.19
C GLU A 23 3.32 10.94 10.86
N TYR A 24 4.50 10.63 10.33
CA TYR A 24 5.38 9.62 10.89
C TYR A 24 5.85 9.98 12.31
N LYS A 25 5.80 8.98 13.20
CA LYS A 25 6.37 9.03 14.55
C LYS A 25 6.98 7.67 14.90
N VAL A 26 8.00 7.67 15.74
CA VAL A 26 8.55 6.42 16.28
C VAL A 26 7.52 5.77 17.20
N GLY A 27 7.34 4.45 17.08
CA GLY A 27 6.45 3.67 17.95
C GLY A 27 5.00 3.56 17.49
N ILE A 28 4.65 4.05 16.30
CA ILE A 28 3.31 3.86 15.70
C ILE A 28 3.37 2.96 14.46
N SER A 29 2.22 2.42 14.05
CA SER A 29 2.02 1.95 12.68
C SER A 29 1.73 3.18 11.80
N PRO A 30 2.65 3.61 10.92
CA PRO A 30 2.48 4.87 10.21
C PRO A 30 1.29 4.83 9.24
N PRO A 31 0.65 5.98 8.98
CA PRO A 31 -0.31 6.08 7.89
C PRO A 31 0.37 5.68 6.58
N SER A 32 -0.20 4.64 5.94
CA SER A 32 0.40 4.03 4.76
C SER A 32 -0.33 4.44 3.49
N PHE A 33 0.44 4.70 2.43
CA PHE A 33 -0.11 4.91 1.08
C PHE A 33 -0.20 3.62 0.25
N ASP A 34 -0.05 2.46 0.87
CA ASP A 34 0.02 1.15 0.21
C ASP A 34 -1.16 0.22 0.59
N LYS A 35 -1.00 -1.08 0.28
CA LYS A 35 -1.95 -2.17 0.56
C LYS A 35 -2.32 -2.34 2.03
N GLN A 36 -1.69 -1.64 2.97
CA GLN A 36 -1.98 -1.79 4.39
C GLN A 36 -3.44 -1.47 4.73
N PHE A 37 -4.11 -0.60 3.96
CA PHE A 37 -5.52 -0.30 4.18
C PHE A 37 -6.44 -1.52 3.95
N VAL A 38 -6.26 -2.23 2.83
CA VAL A 38 -6.98 -3.48 2.54
C VAL A 38 -6.63 -4.56 3.56
N ARG A 39 -5.37 -4.67 3.97
CA ARG A 39 -4.94 -5.64 5.00
C ARG A 39 -5.64 -5.38 6.33
N ASN A 40 -5.66 -4.14 6.79
CA ASN A 40 -6.34 -3.76 8.03
C ASN A 40 -7.84 -4.06 7.97
N TYR A 41 -8.49 -3.82 6.83
CA TYR A 41 -9.90 -4.17 6.63
C TYR A 41 -10.13 -5.69 6.71
N LEU A 42 -9.32 -6.48 6.02
CA LEU A 42 -9.44 -7.94 6.04
C LEU A 42 -9.19 -8.52 7.44
N GLU A 43 -8.27 -7.92 8.20
CA GLU A 43 -8.03 -8.28 9.59
C GLU A 43 -9.20 -7.88 10.51
N SER A 44 -9.83 -6.72 10.30
CA SER A 44 -10.93 -6.24 11.14
C SER A 44 -12.21 -7.09 11.00
N ILE A 45 -12.43 -7.70 9.84
CA ILE A 45 -13.52 -8.66 9.61
C ILE A 45 -13.16 -10.10 9.99
N GLY A 46 -11.94 -10.33 10.51
CA GLY A 46 -11.49 -11.63 10.99
C GLY A 46 -11.25 -12.66 9.88
N TRP A 47 -10.89 -12.24 8.67
CA TRP A 47 -10.61 -13.18 7.58
C TRP A 47 -9.39 -14.06 7.89
N ASP A 48 -9.56 -15.39 7.82
CA ASP A 48 -8.53 -16.38 8.17
C ASP A 48 -7.47 -16.59 7.07
N LYS A 49 -7.44 -15.71 6.07
CA LYS A 49 -6.54 -15.72 4.91
C LYS A 49 -6.70 -16.94 4.00
N LYS A 50 -7.82 -17.66 4.10
CA LYS A 50 -8.14 -18.75 3.16
C LYS A 50 -8.97 -18.26 1.99
N THR A 51 -8.76 -18.91 0.85
CA THR A 51 -9.51 -18.66 -0.38
C THR A 51 -10.90 -19.31 -0.32
N PRO A 52 -11.93 -18.68 -0.92
CA PRO A 52 -11.90 -17.38 -1.59
C PRO A 52 -11.81 -16.22 -0.58
N ALA A 53 -11.11 -15.15 -0.97
CA ALA A 53 -11.11 -13.92 -0.18
C ALA A 53 -12.52 -13.28 -0.23
N PRO A 54 -12.96 -12.61 0.85
CA PRO A 54 -14.20 -11.86 0.83
C PRO A 54 -14.12 -10.70 -0.17
N GLU A 55 -15.26 -10.34 -0.73
CA GLU A 55 -15.37 -9.16 -1.58
C GLU A 55 -15.11 -7.88 -0.76
N LEU A 56 -14.35 -6.95 -1.33
CA LEU A 56 -14.06 -5.69 -0.69
C LEU A 56 -15.23 -4.71 -0.90
N PRO A 57 -15.72 -4.04 0.15
CA PRO A 57 -16.69 -2.97 0.01
C PRO A 57 -16.19 -1.87 -0.93
N PRO A 58 -17.08 -1.20 -1.70
CA PRO A 58 -16.68 -0.17 -2.67
C PRO A 58 -15.88 0.98 -2.05
N ASP A 59 -16.19 1.38 -0.82
CA ASP A 59 -15.46 2.42 -0.08
C ASP A 59 -14.03 2.00 0.26
N ILE A 60 -13.81 0.70 0.54
CA ILE A 60 -12.46 0.17 0.76
C ILE A 60 -11.64 0.19 -0.52
N VAL A 61 -12.26 -0.17 -1.65
CA VAL A 61 -11.63 -0.13 -2.98
C VAL A 61 -11.28 1.32 -3.35
N GLN A 62 -12.22 2.24 -3.20
CA GLN A 62 -12.01 3.66 -3.50
C GLN A 62 -10.90 4.25 -2.63
N ALA A 63 -10.96 4.05 -1.32
CA ALA A 63 -9.97 4.55 -0.37
C ALA A 63 -8.56 3.99 -0.64
N THR A 64 -8.46 2.74 -1.08
CA THR A 64 -7.18 2.14 -1.52
C THR A 64 -6.67 2.81 -2.78
N THR A 65 -7.55 3.02 -3.77
CA THR A 65 -7.21 3.67 -5.04
C THR A 65 -6.71 5.10 -4.83
N GLU A 66 -7.38 5.88 -4.00
CA GLU A 66 -7.00 7.26 -3.68
C GLU A 66 -5.59 7.34 -3.06
N ARG A 67 -5.21 6.36 -2.23
CA ARG A 67 -3.87 6.31 -1.62
C ARG A 67 -2.78 6.04 -2.65
N TYR A 68 -3.03 5.13 -3.60
CA TYR A 68 -2.10 4.83 -4.68
C TYR A 68 -1.90 6.04 -5.60
N LEU A 69 -3.00 6.69 -5.99
CA LEU A 69 -2.95 7.92 -6.78
C LEU A 69 -2.21 9.01 -6.02
N LYS A 70 -2.46 9.14 -4.71
CA LYS A 70 -1.76 10.14 -3.90
C LYS A 70 -0.26 9.92 -3.83
N ALA A 71 0.18 8.66 -3.64
CA ALA A 71 1.60 8.32 -3.69
C ALA A 71 2.21 8.64 -5.05
N TYR A 72 1.52 8.27 -6.14
CA TYR A 72 1.94 8.55 -7.50
C TYR A 72 2.10 10.06 -7.75
N GLU A 73 1.10 10.87 -7.40
CA GLU A 73 1.13 12.34 -7.52
C GLU A 73 2.30 12.94 -6.74
N ILE A 74 2.50 12.53 -5.48
CA ILE A 74 3.59 13.05 -4.63
C ILE A 74 4.97 12.71 -5.22
N LEU A 75 5.16 11.47 -5.69
CA LEU A 75 6.45 10.98 -6.17
C LEU A 75 6.80 11.53 -7.56
N THR A 76 5.80 11.69 -8.44
CA THR A 76 6.00 12.11 -9.83
C THR A 76 5.77 13.60 -10.06
N ARG A 77 5.19 14.32 -9.08
CA ARG A 77 4.89 15.76 -9.11
C ARG A 77 3.94 16.17 -10.25
N VAL A 78 2.97 15.33 -10.55
CA VAL A 78 1.88 15.59 -11.50
C VAL A 78 0.63 16.10 -10.78
#